data_AF-A0A1D2R357-F1
#
_entry.id   AF-A0A1D2R357-F1
#
_cell.length_a   1.000
_cell.length_b   1.000
_cell.length_c   1.000
_cell.angle_alpha   90.00
_cell.angle_beta   90.00
_cell.angle_gamma   90.00
#
_symmetry.space_group_name_H-M   'P 1'
#
loop_
_entity.id
_entity.type
_entity.pdbx_description
1 polymer ?
#
loop_
_entity_poly.entity_id
_entity_poly.type
_entity_poly.pdbx_seq_one_letter_code
_entity_poly.pdbx_strand_id
1 'polypeptide(L)'
;MQALQGFGQLTPGNLREILMKAIDRTEILARRFRHCAGRSLMILRSYKGKTRSVGKQQMGAKILLNFVKEISEHFPILQEARREVLEDLMDVKHAREILELIEKDKIKIKVISTDIPSPFALNLISRGYMDVLSVEERDEFIKRMHRAILAKIALKEGKKLRGN
;
A
#
# COMPACT_ATOMS: atom_id res chain seq x y z
N MET A 1 -12.09 -10.97 7.84
CA MET A 1 -12.90 -11.57 6.77
C MET A 1 -13.16 -10.62 5.59
N GLN A 2 -13.49 -9.35 5.81
CA GLN A 2 -13.73 -8.38 4.72
C GLN A 2 -12.58 -8.23 3.70
N ALA A 3 -11.32 -8.23 4.14
CA ALA A 3 -10.18 -8.07 3.22
C ALA A 3 -10.03 -9.24 2.23
N LEU A 4 -10.29 -10.47 2.67
CA LEU A 4 -10.25 -11.67 1.82
C LEU A 4 -11.42 -11.69 0.83
N GLN A 5 -12.61 -11.27 1.27
CA GLN A 5 -13.75 -11.08 0.37
C GLN A 5 -13.47 -10.01 -0.69
N GLY A 6 -12.89 -8.88 -0.29
CA GLY A 6 -12.50 -7.82 -1.23
C GLY A 6 -11.45 -8.30 -2.24
N PHE A 7 -10.48 -9.10 -1.80
CA PHE A 7 -9.49 -9.68 -2.71
C PHE A 7 -10.13 -10.61 -3.75
N GLY A 8 -11.10 -11.44 -3.35
CA GLY A 8 -11.81 -12.35 -4.26
C GLY A 8 -12.65 -11.65 -5.35
N GLN A 9 -12.88 -10.34 -5.23
CA GLN A 9 -13.58 -9.53 -6.25
C GLN A 9 -12.63 -8.91 -7.28
N LEU A 10 -11.31 -8.98 -7.05
CA LEU A 10 -10.31 -8.44 -7.97
C LEU A 10 -10.07 -9.41 -9.12
N THR A 11 -10.19 -8.88 -10.33
CA THR A 11 -9.86 -9.57 -11.58
C THR A 11 -8.85 -8.74 -12.36
N PRO A 12 -8.08 -9.33 -13.29
CA PRO A 12 -7.18 -8.60 -14.18
C PRO A 12 -7.88 -7.44 -14.93
N GLY A 13 -9.16 -7.63 -15.28
CA GLY A 13 -9.95 -6.64 -16.01
C GLY A 13 -10.39 -5.44 -15.17
N ASN A 14 -10.74 -5.64 -13.89
CA ASN A 14 -11.27 -4.57 -13.04
C ASN A 14 -10.20 -3.90 -12.15
N LEU A 15 -9.00 -4.48 -12.04
CA LEU A 15 -7.94 -4.03 -11.14
C LEU A 15 -7.63 -2.53 -11.29
N ARG A 16 -7.42 -2.07 -12.53
CA ARG A 16 -7.02 -0.69 -12.80
C ARG A 16 -8.08 0.31 -12.38
N GLU A 17 -9.35 0.02 -12.67
CA GLU A 17 -10.46 0.91 -12.33
C GLU A 17 -10.66 1.00 -10.81
N ILE A 18 -10.61 -0.15 -10.12
CA ILE A 18 -10.73 -0.21 -8.66
C ILE A 18 -9.59 0.56 -8.01
N LEU A 19 -8.35 0.33 -8.44
CA LEU A 19 -7.19 1.03 -7.90
C LEU A 19 -7.26 2.53 -8.18
N MET A 20 -7.71 2.95 -9.37
CA MET A 20 -7.87 4.37 -9.70
C MET A 20 -8.83 5.07 -8.71
N LYS A 21 -9.96 4.42 -8.37
CA LYS A 21 -10.89 4.93 -7.35
C LYS A 21 -10.28 4.89 -5.94
N ALA A 22 -9.51 3.85 -5.62
CA ALA A 22 -8.89 3.70 -4.31
C ALA A 22 -7.81 4.76 -4.03
N ILE A 23 -6.99 5.11 -5.04
CA ILE A 23 -5.90 6.08 -4.88
C ILE A 23 -6.40 7.52 -4.77
N ASP A 24 -7.64 7.81 -5.18
CA ASP A 24 -8.14 9.17 -5.30
C ASP A 24 -8.14 9.95 -3.98
N ARG A 25 -8.28 9.27 -2.84
CA ARG A 25 -8.28 9.88 -1.51
C ARG A 25 -6.93 9.74 -0.78
N THR A 26 -5.90 9.28 -1.47
CA THR A 26 -4.59 9.01 -0.86
C THR A 26 -3.66 10.22 -0.91
N GLU A 27 -2.80 10.34 0.10
CA GLU A 27 -1.72 11.34 0.11
C GLU A 27 -0.70 11.06 -1.00
N ILE A 28 -0.57 9.80 -1.43
CA ILE A 28 0.30 9.39 -2.53
C ILE A 28 -0.08 10.13 -3.81
N LEU A 29 -1.38 10.12 -4.17
CA LEU A 29 -1.87 10.85 -5.34
C LEU A 29 -1.70 12.36 -5.16
N ALA A 30 -2.03 12.92 -3.99
CA ALA A 30 -1.87 14.36 -3.73
C ALA A 30 -0.42 14.82 -3.90
N ARG A 31 0.53 14.04 -3.37
CA ARG A 31 1.96 14.29 -3.50
C ARG A 31 2.37 14.23 -4.98
N ARG A 32 1.97 13.17 -5.68
CA ARG A 32 2.32 12.95 -7.09
C ARG A 32 1.75 14.02 -8.01
N PHE A 33 0.50 14.43 -7.78
CA PHE A 33 -0.15 15.53 -8.48
C PHE A 33 0.63 16.84 -8.31
N ARG A 34 1.09 17.17 -7.09
CA ARG A 34 1.94 18.35 -6.85
C ARG A 34 3.22 18.33 -7.70
N HIS A 35 3.84 17.16 -7.87
CA HIS A 35 5.03 17.03 -8.73
C HIS A 35 4.69 17.28 -10.20
N CYS A 36 3.60 16.69 -10.70
CA CYS A 36 3.13 16.90 -12.07
C CYS A 36 2.73 18.36 -12.33
N ALA A 37 1.93 18.94 -11.44
CA ALA A 37 1.50 20.35 -11.48
C ALA A 37 2.69 21.33 -11.38
N GLY A 38 3.74 20.96 -10.64
CA GLY A 38 4.98 21.73 -10.59
C GLY A 38 5.80 21.64 -11.88
N ARG A 39 5.81 20.48 -12.56
CA ARG A 39 6.47 20.30 -13.86
C ARG A 39 5.72 20.98 -15.00
N SER A 40 4.39 21.02 -14.94
CA SER A 40 3.54 21.69 -15.92
C SER A 40 3.32 23.18 -15.64
N LEU A 41 4.01 23.74 -14.65
CA LEU A 41 3.92 25.15 -14.23
C LEU A 41 2.53 25.60 -13.74
N MET A 42 1.61 24.68 -13.46
CA MET A 42 0.34 24.99 -12.78
C MET A 42 0.57 25.48 -11.34
N ILE A 43 1.64 25.02 -10.70
CA ILE A 43 2.06 25.48 -9.38
C ILE A 43 3.47 26.06 -9.48
N LEU A 44 3.59 27.36 -9.30
CA LEU A 44 4.87 28.05 -9.28
C LEU A 44 5.56 27.88 -7.92
N ARG A 45 6.82 27.44 -7.93
CA ARG A 45 7.65 27.26 -6.73
C ARG A 45 8.24 28.58 -6.23
N SER A 46 8.59 29.45 -7.17
CA SER A 46 9.07 30.81 -6.96
C SER A 46 8.30 31.74 -7.89
N TYR A 47 7.94 32.91 -7.40
CA TYR A 47 7.32 33.96 -8.21
C TYR A 47 7.93 35.30 -7.87
N LYS A 48 8.47 35.99 -8.89
CA LYS A 48 9.14 37.30 -8.74
C LYS A 48 10.18 37.33 -7.60
N GLY A 49 11.05 36.32 -7.55
CA GLY A 49 12.11 36.20 -6.54
C GLY A 49 11.66 35.75 -5.15
N LYS A 50 10.35 35.54 -4.93
CA LYS A 50 9.82 35.03 -3.64
C LYS A 50 9.51 33.54 -3.74
N THR A 51 10.18 32.74 -2.92
CA THR A 51 9.93 31.30 -2.80
C THR A 51 8.75 31.05 -1.84
N ARG A 52 7.84 30.15 -2.22
CA ARG A 52 6.75 29.73 -1.32
C ARG A 52 7.25 28.63 -0.39
N SER A 53 6.85 28.66 0.88
CA SER A 53 7.17 27.58 1.82
C SER A 53 6.58 26.24 1.35
N VAL A 54 7.24 25.13 1.75
CA VAL A 54 6.82 23.77 1.37
C VAL A 54 5.38 23.50 1.79
N GLY A 55 4.99 23.89 3.01
CA GLY A 55 3.62 23.72 3.51
C GLY A 55 2.58 24.48 2.68
N LYS A 56 2.88 25.72 2.26
CA LYS A 56 1.99 26.50 1.37
C LYS A 56 1.85 25.85 -0.01
N GLN A 57 2.93 25.27 -0.54
CA GLN A 57 2.88 24.52 -1.80
C GLN A 57 2.05 23.23 -1.67
N GLN A 58 2.17 22.51 -0.56
CA GLN A 58 1.37 21.32 -0.29
C GLN A 58 -0.12 21.65 -0.20
N MET A 59 -0.48 22.67 0.58
CA MET A 59 -1.87 23.13 0.71
C MET A 59 -2.45 23.57 -0.64
N GLY A 60 -1.72 24.41 -1.38
CA GLY A 60 -2.15 24.86 -2.71
C GLY A 60 -2.33 23.71 -3.70
N ALA A 61 -1.46 22.69 -3.65
CA ALA A 61 -1.60 21.51 -4.51
C ALA A 61 -2.82 20.66 -4.19
N LYS A 62 -3.18 20.51 -2.92
CA LYS A 62 -4.40 19.80 -2.50
C LYS A 62 -5.66 20.53 -2.96
N ILE A 63 -5.70 21.85 -2.80
CA ILE A 63 -6.81 22.69 -3.29
C ILE A 63 -6.93 22.56 -4.81
N LEU A 64 -5.82 22.70 -5.53
CA LEU A 64 -5.81 22.57 -6.99
C LEU A 64 -6.24 21.19 -7.46
N LEU A 65 -5.84 20.12 -6.75
CA LEU A 65 -6.26 18.76 -7.06
C LEU A 65 -7.77 18.61 -6.98
N ASN A 66 -8.41 19.14 -5.93
CA ASN A 66 -9.86 19.10 -5.78
C ASN A 66 -10.56 19.84 -6.93
N PHE A 67 -10.08 21.05 -7.24
CA PHE A 67 -10.63 21.84 -8.34
C PHE A 67 -10.50 21.14 -9.71
N VAL A 68 -9.34 20.55 -9.98
CA VAL A 68 -9.09 19.80 -11.23
C VAL A 68 -10.02 18.59 -11.35
N LYS A 69 -10.28 17.87 -10.24
CA LYS A 69 -11.23 16.75 -10.21
C LYS A 69 -12.66 17.21 -10.52
N GLU A 70 -13.07 18.38 -10.01
CA GLU A 70 -14.39 18.96 -10.28
C GLU A 70 -14.54 19.39 -11.75
N ILE A 71 -13.47 19.89 -12.37
CA ILE A 71 -13.50 20.25 -13.81
C ILE A 71 -13.69 19.00 -14.68
N SER A 72 -12.85 17.99 -14.48
CA SER A 72 -12.88 16.77 -15.30
C SER A 72 -12.02 15.68 -14.69
N GLU A 73 -12.57 14.47 -14.60
CA GLU A 73 -11.78 13.28 -14.26
C GLU A 73 -10.68 12.97 -15.30
N HIS A 74 -10.81 13.52 -16.52
CA HIS A 74 -9.88 13.34 -17.62
C HIS A 74 -8.89 14.50 -17.77
N PHE A 75 -8.76 15.38 -16.77
CA PHE A 75 -7.79 16.46 -16.82
C PHE A 75 -6.36 15.91 -17.01
N PRO A 76 -5.57 16.38 -18.01
CA PRO A 76 -4.33 15.74 -18.40
C PRO A 76 -3.32 15.55 -17.26
N ILE A 77 -3.14 16.57 -16.42
CA ILE A 77 -2.19 16.52 -15.30
C ILE A 77 -2.66 15.59 -14.18
N LEU A 78 -3.99 15.43 -14.01
CA LEU A 78 -4.56 14.46 -13.08
C LEU A 78 -4.37 13.04 -13.61
N GLN A 79 -4.59 12.82 -14.91
CA GLN A 79 -4.36 11.51 -15.54
C GLN A 79 -2.88 11.10 -15.46
N GLU A 80 -1.97 12.03 -15.72
CA GLU A 80 -0.54 11.76 -15.60
C GLU A 80 -0.15 11.43 -14.15
N ALA A 81 -0.69 12.17 -13.18
CA ALA A 81 -0.46 11.85 -11.77
C ALA A 81 -0.99 10.46 -11.39
N ARG A 82 -2.19 10.08 -11.84
CA ARG A 82 -2.75 8.74 -11.64
C ARG A 82 -1.89 7.67 -12.32
N ARG A 83 -1.43 7.92 -13.55
CA ARG A 83 -0.53 7.03 -14.31
C ARG A 83 0.79 6.80 -13.58
N GLU A 84 1.49 7.86 -13.15
CA GLU A 84 2.75 7.71 -12.39
C GLU A 84 2.54 6.96 -11.06
N VAL A 85 1.40 7.16 -10.36
CA VAL A 85 1.10 6.38 -9.15
C VAL A 85 0.88 4.90 -9.47
N LEU A 86 0.01 4.60 -10.44
CA LEU A 86 -0.39 3.22 -10.71
C LEU A 86 0.69 2.42 -11.41
N GLU A 87 1.39 3.02 -12.38
CA GLU A 87 2.37 2.31 -13.20
C GLU A 87 3.77 2.40 -12.60
N ASP A 88 4.25 3.59 -12.26
CA ASP A 88 5.66 3.75 -11.89
C ASP A 88 5.92 3.46 -10.41
N LEU A 89 4.97 3.77 -9.51
CA LEU A 89 5.11 3.52 -8.07
C LEU A 89 4.53 2.18 -7.63
N MET A 90 3.36 1.79 -8.14
CA MET A 90 2.63 0.59 -7.69
C MET A 90 2.79 -0.62 -8.60
N ASP A 91 3.29 -0.44 -9.82
CA ASP A 91 3.47 -1.50 -10.81
C ASP A 91 2.19 -2.32 -11.08
N VAL A 92 1.13 -1.62 -11.45
CA VAL A 92 -0.18 -2.24 -11.75
C VAL A 92 -0.13 -3.24 -12.90
N LYS A 93 0.88 -3.15 -13.79
CA LYS A 93 1.03 -4.05 -14.94
C LYS A 93 1.40 -5.46 -14.47
N HIS A 94 2.47 -5.60 -13.68
CA HIS A 94 2.83 -6.89 -13.14
C HIS A 94 1.81 -7.39 -12.10
N ALA A 95 1.18 -6.49 -11.33
CA ALA A 95 0.08 -6.88 -10.45
C ALA A 95 -1.08 -7.55 -11.22
N ARG A 96 -1.40 -7.06 -12.42
CA ARG A 96 -2.38 -7.69 -13.30
C ARG A 96 -1.94 -9.09 -13.73
N GLU A 97 -0.68 -9.26 -14.12
CA GLU A 97 -0.13 -10.56 -14.52
C GLU A 97 -0.22 -11.58 -13.38
N ILE A 98 0.05 -11.17 -12.13
CA ILE A 98 -0.12 -12.05 -10.96
C ILE A 98 -1.58 -12.49 -10.81
N LEU A 99 -2.55 -11.59 -10.99
CA LEU A 99 -3.97 -11.96 -10.96
C LEU A 99 -4.33 -12.93 -12.10
N GLU A 100 -3.77 -12.73 -13.31
CA GLU A 100 -3.98 -13.67 -14.42
C GLU A 100 -3.39 -15.06 -14.11
N LEU A 101 -2.25 -15.13 -13.42
CA LEU A 101 -1.66 -16.39 -12.99
C LEU A 101 -2.49 -17.08 -11.90
N ILE A 102 -3.12 -16.30 -11.01
CA ILE A 102 -4.06 -16.81 -10.01
C ILE A 102 -5.32 -17.36 -10.70
N GLU A 103 -5.91 -16.61 -11.64
CA GLU A 103 -7.10 -17.06 -12.40
C GLU A 103 -6.81 -18.33 -13.23
N LYS A 104 -5.58 -18.49 -13.73
CA LYS A 104 -5.16 -19.68 -14.48
C LYS A 104 -4.70 -20.84 -13.58
N ASP A 105 -4.95 -20.78 -12.28
CA ASP A 105 -4.53 -21.77 -11.26
C ASP A 105 -3.02 -22.05 -11.21
N LYS A 106 -2.20 -21.17 -11.80
CA LYS A 106 -0.73 -21.26 -11.74
C LYS A 106 -0.19 -20.79 -10.39
N ILE A 107 -0.91 -19.87 -9.74
CA ILE A 107 -0.63 -19.43 -8.36
C ILE A 107 -1.80 -19.84 -7.47
N LYS A 108 -1.51 -20.60 -6.41
CA LYS A 108 -2.52 -21.07 -5.45
C LYS A 108 -2.52 -20.20 -4.20
N ILE A 109 -3.71 -19.76 -3.79
CA ILE A 109 -3.92 -19.01 -2.56
C ILE A 109 -4.37 -19.97 -1.46
N LYS A 110 -3.71 -19.91 -0.30
CA LYS A 110 -4.09 -20.67 0.89
C LYS A 110 -4.34 -19.73 2.05
N VAL A 111 -5.52 -19.83 2.65
CA VAL A 111 -5.87 -19.09 3.87
C VAL A 111 -5.55 -19.97 5.07
N ILE A 112 -4.66 -19.50 5.94
CA ILE A 112 -4.25 -20.22 7.15
C ILE A 112 -4.55 -19.33 8.34
N SER A 113 -5.42 -19.79 9.23
CA SER A 113 -5.66 -19.15 10.52
C SER A 113 -4.66 -19.68 11.55
N THR A 114 -4.08 -18.79 12.35
CA THR A 114 -3.08 -19.15 13.35
C THR A 114 -3.30 -18.37 14.63
N ASP A 115 -3.26 -19.05 15.78
CA ASP A 115 -3.41 -18.41 17.10
C ASP A 115 -2.22 -17.52 17.48
N ILE A 116 -1.05 -17.79 16.91
CA ILE A 116 0.14 -16.94 16.98
C ILE A 116 0.65 -16.66 15.57
N PRO A 117 1.21 -15.47 15.29
CA PRO A 117 1.81 -15.13 14.01
C PRO A 117 2.84 -16.17 13.55
N SER A 118 2.90 -16.41 12.24
CA SER A 118 4.00 -17.16 11.66
C SER A 118 5.32 -16.37 11.73
N PRO A 119 6.49 -17.03 11.63
CA PRO A 119 7.77 -16.33 11.53
C PRO A 119 7.79 -15.24 10.45
N PHE A 120 7.13 -15.48 9.33
CA PHE A 120 7.00 -14.52 8.23
C PHE A 120 6.09 -13.35 8.58
N ALA A 121 4.95 -13.62 9.23
CA ALA A 121 3.99 -12.59 9.64
C ALA A 121 4.52 -11.71 10.79
N LEU A 122 5.38 -12.24 11.67
CA LEU A 122 5.92 -11.48 12.80
C LEU A 122 6.60 -10.18 12.34
N ASN A 123 7.44 -10.24 11.32
CA ASN A 123 8.12 -9.04 10.80
C ASN A 123 7.14 -7.98 10.28
N LEU A 124 6.07 -8.41 9.61
CA LEU A 124 5.05 -7.51 9.10
C LEU A 124 4.26 -6.85 10.24
N ILE A 125 3.88 -7.64 11.23
CA ILE A 125 3.13 -7.18 12.40
C ILE A 125 3.96 -6.22 13.24
N SER A 126 5.22 -6.56 13.51
CA SER A 126 6.14 -5.70 14.27
C SER A 126 6.33 -4.33 13.63
N ARG A 127 6.33 -4.26 12.28
CA ARG A 127 6.37 -2.99 11.55
C ARG A 127 5.08 -2.19 11.68
N GLY A 128 3.92 -2.85 11.65
CA GLY A 128 2.62 -2.18 11.82
C GLY A 128 2.41 -1.57 13.21
N TYR A 129 3.02 -2.16 14.25
CA TYR A 129 2.96 -1.61 15.62
C TYR A 129 4.02 -0.53 15.91
N MET A 130 4.89 -0.19 14.95
CA MET A 130 5.94 0.84 15.16
C MET A 130 5.36 2.23 15.44
N ASP A 131 4.15 2.51 14.96
CA ASP A 131 3.52 3.82 15.12
C ASP A 131 2.73 3.95 16.44
N VAL A 132 2.60 2.87 17.21
CA VAL A 132 1.72 2.80 18.40
C VAL A 132 2.49 2.49 19.70
N LEU A 133 3.62 1.78 19.61
CA LEU A 133 4.39 1.33 20.78
C LEU A 133 5.66 2.18 20.98
N SER A 134 6.05 2.35 22.24
CA SER A 134 7.41 2.80 22.57
C SER A 134 8.46 1.79 22.13
N VAL A 135 9.73 2.22 22.05
CA VAL A 135 10.84 1.37 21.62
C VAL A 135 11.01 0.19 22.58
N GLU A 136 10.83 0.42 23.88
CA GLU A 136 10.96 -0.55 24.96
C GLU A 136 9.86 -1.61 24.89
N GLU A 137 8.59 -1.19 24.79
CA GLU A 137 7.44 -2.09 24.65
C GLU A 137 7.52 -2.94 23.38
N ARG A 138 8.02 -2.35 22.30
CA ARG A 138 8.27 -3.06 21.04
C ARG A 138 9.30 -4.17 21.22
N ASP A 139 10.40 -3.88 21.91
CA ASP A 139 11.49 -4.84 22.09
C ASP A 139 11.04 -6.05 22.94
N GLU A 140 10.27 -5.79 23.99
CA GLU A 140 9.66 -6.83 24.82
C GLU A 140 8.62 -7.65 24.05
N PHE A 141 7.77 -6.99 23.26
CA PHE A 141 6.79 -7.63 22.40
C PHE A 141 7.46 -8.61 21.42
N ILE A 142 8.49 -8.16 20.69
CA ILE A 142 9.22 -8.99 19.72
C ILE A 142 9.83 -10.21 20.42
N LYS A 143 10.50 -10.02 21.57
CA LYS A 143 11.10 -11.13 22.35
C LYS A 143 10.06 -12.13 22.82
N ARG A 144 8.88 -11.67 23.28
CA ARG A 144 7.77 -12.55 23.69
C ARG A 144 7.22 -13.34 22.51
N MET A 145 6.96 -12.68 21.38
CA MET A 145 6.43 -13.32 20.19
C MET A 145 7.42 -14.34 19.60
N HIS A 146 8.71 -14.00 19.56
CA HIS A 146 9.75 -14.92 19.09
C HIS A 146 9.80 -16.20 19.93
N ARG A 147 9.78 -16.08 21.27
CA ARG A 147 9.73 -17.24 22.18
C ARG A 147 8.50 -18.13 21.92
N ALA A 148 7.32 -17.52 21.76
CA ALA A 148 6.09 -18.27 21.48
C ALA A 148 6.15 -19.03 20.14
N ILE A 149 6.75 -18.40 19.11
CA ILE A 149 6.94 -19.02 17.80
C ILE A 149 7.89 -20.22 17.90
N LEU A 150 9.04 -20.07 18.58
CA LEU A 150 9.99 -21.17 18.77
C LEU A 150 9.34 -22.36 19.50
N ALA A 151 8.57 -22.10 20.56
CA ALA A 151 7.84 -23.14 21.28
C ALA A 151 6.86 -23.89 20.37
N LYS A 152 6.13 -23.18 19.50
CA LYS A 152 5.19 -23.79 18.54
C LYS A 152 5.89 -24.63 17.47
N ILE A 153 7.06 -24.20 17.01
CA ILE A 153 7.88 -24.96 16.05
C ILE A 153 8.36 -26.27 16.70
N ALA A 154 8.92 -26.20 17.90
CA ALA A 154 9.40 -27.37 18.64
C ALA A 154 8.28 -28.40 18.90
N LEU A 155 7.08 -27.95 19.29
CA LEU A 155 5.92 -28.82 19.49
C LEU A 155 5.47 -29.52 18.18
N LYS A 156 5.61 -28.85 17.04
CA LYS A 156 5.25 -29.39 15.73
C LYS A 156 6.26 -30.46 15.26
N GLU A 157 7.55 -30.25 15.52
CA GLU A 157 8.60 -31.23 15.23
C GLU A 157 8.48 -32.48 16.11
N GLY A 158 8.21 -32.31 17.41
CA GLY A 158 7.97 -33.42 18.33
C GLY A 158 6.75 -34.28 17.97
N LYS A 159 5.67 -33.69 17.43
CA LYS A 159 4.51 -34.45 16.91
C LYS A 159 4.83 -35.24 15.64
N LYS A 160 5.78 -34.78 14.83
CA LYS A 160 6.20 -35.46 13.59
C LYS A 160 7.04 -36.71 13.86
N LEU A 161 7.77 -36.75 14.98
CA LEU A 161 8.64 -37.87 15.40
C LEU A 161 7.89 -39.02 16.08
N ARG A 162 6.66 -38.80 16.58
CA ARG A 162 5.83 -39.80 17.28
C ARG A 162 4.74 -40.44 16.41
N GLY A 163 4.66 -40.06 15.14
CA GLY A 163 3.55 -40.43 14.24
C GLY A 163 3.97 -41.24 13.00
N ASN A 164 5.07 -42.00 13.06
CA ASN A 164 5.43 -43.04 12.10
C ASN A 164 5.39 -44.40 12.79
#